data_AF-A0A519JQ58-F1
#
_entry.id   AF-A0A519JQ58-F1
#
_cell.length_a   1.000
_cell.length_b   1.000
_cell.length_c   1.000
_cell.angle_alpha   90.00
_cell.angle_beta   90.00
_cell.angle_gamma   90.00
#
_symmetry.space_group_name_H-M   'P 1'
#
loop_
_entity.id
_entity.type
_entity.pdbx_description
1 polymer ?
#
loop_
_entity_poly.entity_id
_entity_poly.type
_entity_poly.pdbx_seq_one_letter_code
_entity_poly.pdbx_strand_id
1 'polypeptide(L)'
;KYTRAIQNKLAEWIANPPEEFVKLVSTELLGSKRFTPIVKDQFTLITKRAFEQLIGERINERLKGAMTSELPPIIEQPPAAVSAVTPTETQVITSAEEIEGFHSVKAILRGLTNSKRIVMRDAQSYCAILLDDNNRKPICRLRFNNQQNLRLGIFNEKKEEVMEALESVDDIFNFADQLKATVSSYELSSKE
;
A
#
# COMPACT_ATOMS: atom_id res chain seq x y z
N LYS A 1 -40.04 -9.25 17.53
CA LYS A 1 -40.45 -9.46 16.12
C LYS A 1 -39.70 -8.53 15.16
N TYR A 2 -39.57 -7.24 15.45
CA TYR A 2 -38.88 -6.28 14.57
C TYR A 2 -37.36 -6.48 14.44
N THR A 3 -36.67 -6.96 15.49
CA THR A 3 -35.20 -7.17 15.47
C THR A 3 -34.74 -8.14 14.37
N ARG A 4 -35.45 -9.27 14.20
CA ARG A 4 -35.14 -10.24 13.14
C ARG A 4 -35.40 -9.67 11.74
N ALA A 5 -36.47 -8.90 11.58
CA ALA A 5 -36.79 -8.25 10.31
C ALA A 5 -35.73 -7.22 9.91
N ILE A 6 -35.22 -6.45 10.88
CA ILE A 6 -34.13 -5.50 10.68
C ILE A 6 -32.83 -6.23 10.33
N GLN A 7 -32.49 -7.32 11.01
CA GLN A 7 -31.30 -8.12 10.69
C GLN A 7 -31.33 -8.68 9.27
N ASN A 8 -32.48 -9.19 8.81
CA ASN A 8 -32.61 -9.69 7.45
C ASN A 8 -32.45 -8.57 6.40
N LYS A 9 -33.06 -7.41 6.63
CA LYS A 9 -32.89 -6.21 5.79
C LYS A 9 -31.43 -5.77 5.71
N LEU A 10 -30.71 -5.82 6.83
CA LEU A 10 -29.32 -5.40 6.92
C LEU A 10 -28.40 -6.41 6.20
N ALA A 11 -28.70 -7.72 6.28
CA ALA A 11 -28.03 -8.75 5.51
C ALA A 11 -28.24 -8.59 3.99
N GLU A 12 -29.44 -8.21 3.56
CA GLU A 12 -29.70 -7.87 2.16
C GLU A 12 -28.88 -6.64 1.72
N TRP A 13 -28.78 -5.61 2.57
CA TRP A 13 -27.99 -4.41 2.28
C TRP A 13 -26.48 -4.66 2.26
N ILE A 14 -26.01 -5.62 3.04
CA ILE A 14 -24.63 -6.10 3.01
C ILE A 14 -24.30 -6.72 1.64
N ALA A 15 -25.21 -7.55 1.11
CA ALA A 15 -25.01 -8.21 -0.18
C ALA A 15 -25.21 -7.25 -1.36
N ASN A 16 -26.17 -6.33 -1.24
CA ASN A 16 -26.52 -5.37 -2.26
C ASN A 16 -26.85 -4.00 -1.61
N PRO A 17 -25.85 -3.12 -1.44
CA PRO A 17 -26.07 -1.84 -0.78
C PRO A 17 -26.99 -0.96 -1.64
N PRO A 18 -28.15 -0.53 -1.12
CA PRO A 18 -29.06 0.30 -1.90
C PRO A 18 -28.44 1.67 -2.16
N GLU A 19 -28.80 2.28 -3.29
CA GLU A 19 -28.27 3.57 -3.70
C GLU A 19 -28.46 4.66 -2.63
N GLU A 20 -29.58 4.67 -1.94
CA GLU A 20 -29.86 5.59 -0.84
C GLU A 20 -28.87 5.44 0.32
N PHE A 21 -28.44 4.21 0.61
CA PHE A 21 -27.43 3.94 1.63
C PHE A 21 -26.05 4.39 1.18
N VAL A 22 -25.67 4.08 -0.07
CA VAL A 22 -24.41 4.53 -0.67
C VAL A 22 -24.33 6.05 -0.73
N LYS A 23 -25.46 6.72 -1.00
CA LYS A 23 -25.57 8.18 -0.98
C LYS A 23 -25.38 8.74 0.42
N LEU A 24 -26.02 8.14 1.42
CA LEU A 24 -25.91 8.56 2.82
C LEU A 24 -24.47 8.42 3.33
N VAL A 25 -23.82 7.28 3.05
CA VAL A 25 -22.40 7.05 3.39
C VAL A 25 -21.50 7.99 2.61
N SER A 26 -21.73 8.18 1.31
CA SER A 26 -20.97 9.11 0.48
C SER A 26 -21.08 10.55 1.00
N THR A 27 -22.25 10.99 1.46
CA THR A 27 -22.44 12.36 1.99
C THR A 27 -21.70 12.58 3.30
N GLU A 28 -21.71 11.59 4.21
CA GLU A 28 -20.93 11.63 5.45
C GLU A 28 -19.42 11.66 5.14
N LEU A 29 -18.97 10.88 4.16
CA LEU A 29 -17.53 10.77 3.84
C LEU A 29 -17.00 11.94 3.00
N LEU A 30 -17.78 12.46 2.05
CA LEU A 30 -17.35 13.55 1.15
C LEU A 30 -17.71 14.94 1.68
N GLY A 31 -18.51 15.05 2.73
CA GLY A 31 -18.92 16.29 3.41
C GLY A 31 -19.79 17.24 2.56
N SER A 32 -19.33 17.64 1.36
CA SER A 32 -19.98 18.64 0.50
C SER A 32 -19.65 18.49 -1.00
N LYS A 33 -19.16 17.34 -1.45
CA LYS A 33 -18.85 17.11 -2.88
C LYS A 33 -20.06 16.51 -3.60
N ARG A 34 -20.32 16.97 -4.82
CA ARG A 34 -21.45 16.53 -5.65
C ARG A 34 -21.44 15.01 -5.82
N PHE A 35 -22.61 14.39 -5.59
CA PHE A 35 -22.86 12.99 -5.87
C PHE A 35 -22.91 12.77 -7.38
N THR A 36 -21.73 12.64 -8.00
CA THR A 36 -21.59 12.34 -9.43
C THR A 36 -21.85 10.84 -9.64
N PRO A 37 -22.44 10.42 -10.78
CA PRO A 37 -22.65 8.99 -11.10
C PRO A 37 -21.37 8.14 -10.98
N ILE A 38 -20.19 8.73 -11.24
CA ILE A 38 -18.89 8.08 -11.07
C ILE A 38 -18.59 7.77 -9.60
N VAL A 39 -18.90 8.70 -8.69
CA VAL A 39 -18.71 8.52 -7.24
C VAL A 39 -19.69 7.49 -6.72
N LYS A 40 -20.94 7.47 -7.22
CA LYS A 40 -21.94 6.46 -6.89
C LYS A 40 -21.44 5.04 -7.18
N ASP A 41 -20.93 4.80 -8.39
CA ASP A 41 -20.45 3.47 -8.80
C ASP A 41 -19.24 3.03 -7.96
N GLN A 42 -18.28 3.94 -7.76
CA GLN A 42 -17.11 3.69 -6.92
C GLN A 42 -17.50 3.40 -5.47
N PHE A 43 -18.36 4.20 -4.87
CA PHE A 43 -18.79 4.01 -3.49
C PHE A 43 -19.64 2.76 -3.31
N THR A 44 -20.41 2.34 -4.32
CA THR A 44 -21.16 1.07 -4.28
C THR A 44 -20.20 -0.11 -4.16
N LEU A 45 -19.13 -0.11 -4.96
CA LEU A 45 -18.11 -1.16 -4.92
C LEU A 45 -17.32 -1.14 -3.60
N ILE A 46 -16.93 0.05 -3.12
CA ILE A 46 -16.19 0.23 -1.87
C ILE A 46 -17.03 -0.22 -0.68
N THR A 47 -18.32 0.15 -0.64
CA THR A 47 -19.25 -0.22 0.43
C THR A 47 -19.42 -1.73 0.51
N LYS A 48 -19.57 -2.41 -0.64
CA LYS A 48 -19.66 -3.88 -0.70
C LYS A 48 -18.41 -4.56 -0.12
N ARG A 49 -17.22 -4.12 -0.55
CA ARG A 49 -15.94 -4.65 -0.04
C ARG A 49 -15.77 -4.43 1.46
N ALA A 50 -16.13 -3.24 1.94
CA ALA A 50 -16.04 -2.90 3.37
C ALA A 50 -16.93 -3.82 4.23
N PHE A 51 -18.12 -4.17 3.75
CA PHE A 51 -18.99 -5.11 4.46
C PHE A 51 -18.42 -6.54 4.51
N GLU A 52 -17.88 -7.05 3.40
CA GLU A 52 -17.24 -8.38 3.35
C GLU A 52 -16.05 -8.45 4.33
N GLN A 53 -15.23 -7.40 4.37
CA GLN A 53 -14.11 -7.30 5.32
C GLN A 53 -14.58 -7.28 6.77
N LEU A 54 -15.57 -6.44 7.10
CA LEU A 54 -16.12 -6.34 8.46
C LEU A 54 -16.67 -7.69 8.97
N ILE A 55 -17.32 -8.46 8.10
CA ILE A 55 -17.85 -9.77 8.45
C ILE A 55 -16.71 -10.76 8.70
N GLY A 56 -15.69 -10.75 7.84
CA GLY A 56 -14.48 -11.57 8.01
C GLY A 56 -13.79 -11.30 9.34
N GLU A 57 -13.61 -10.03 9.71
CA GLU A 57 -13.03 -9.62 10.99
C GLU A 57 -13.87 -10.10 12.18
N ARG A 58 -15.19 -9.94 12.14
CA ARG A 58 -16.09 -10.36 13.24
C ARG A 58 -16.13 -11.88 13.42
N ILE A 59 -16.04 -12.63 12.33
CA ILE A 59 -15.92 -14.09 12.39
C ILE A 59 -14.58 -14.49 13.02
N ASN A 60 -13.49 -13.84 12.61
CA ASN A 60 -12.15 -14.12 13.11
C ASN A 60 -12.03 -13.78 14.61
N GLU A 61 -12.57 -12.64 15.05
CA GLU A 61 -12.66 -12.26 16.47
C GLU A 61 -13.42 -13.30 17.30
N ARG A 62 -14.56 -13.79 16.79
CA ARG A 62 -15.35 -14.81 17.48
C ARG A 62 -14.63 -16.16 17.55
N LEU A 63 -13.91 -16.54 16.50
CA LEU A 63 -13.14 -17.78 16.46
C LEU A 63 -11.95 -17.71 17.43
N LYS A 64 -11.20 -16.62 17.41
CA LYS A 64 -10.07 -16.35 18.33
C LYS A 64 -10.55 -16.30 19.79
N GLY A 65 -11.72 -15.72 20.04
CA GLY A 65 -12.33 -15.67 21.37
C GLY A 65 -12.82 -17.02 21.91
N ALA A 66 -13.12 -18.00 21.05
CA ALA A 66 -13.59 -19.32 21.47
C ALA A 66 -12.45 -20.32 21.75
N MET A 67 -11.24 -20.09 21.21
CA MET A 67 -10.08 -20.98 21.40
C MET A 67 -9.23 -20.68 22.64
N THR A 68 -9.41 -19.53 23.29
CA THR A 68 -8.66 -19.14 24.48
C THR A 68 -9.56 -19.23 25.72
N SER A 69 -9.72 -20.45 26.25
CA SER A 69 -10.06 -20.64 27.67
C SER A 69 -8.76 -21.09 28.36
N GLU A 70 -8.42 -20.40 29.45
CA GLU A 70 -7.20 -20.54 30.26
C GLU A 70 -5.88 -20.13 29.57
N LEU A 71 -5.55 -18.85 29.69
CA LEU A 71 -4.27 -18.29 30.17
C LEU A 71 -4.47 -16.76 30.33
N PRO A 72 -3.85 -16.10 31.32
CA PRO A 72 -4.04 -14.68 31.55
C PRO A 72 -3.57 -13.88 30.32
N PRO A 73 -4.38 -12.93 29.80
CA PRO A 73 -4.01 -12.22 28.59
C PRO A 73 -2.91 -11.21 28.90
N ILE A 74 -1.81 -11.34 28.18
CA ILE A 74 -0.92 -10.24 27.87
C ILE A 74 -1.79 -9.18 27.19
N ILE A 75 -1.73 -7.95 27.71
CA ILE A 75 -2.64 -6.84 27.40
C ILE A 75 -2.51 -6.44 25.91
N GLU A 76 -3.39 -6.99 25.07
CA GLU A 76 -3.84 -6.37 23.81
C GLU A 76 -4.98 -5.41 24.18
N GLN A 77 -4.70 -4.09 24.19
CA GLN A 77 -5.74 -3.04 24.27
C GLN A 77 -5.80 -2.23 22.96
N PRO A 78 -7.01 -1.73 22.63
CA PRO A 78 -7.44 -1.41 21.27
C PRO A 78 -7.23 0.07 20.92
N PRO A 79 -7.16 0.46 19.63
CA PRO A 79 -7.38 1.85 19.26
C PRO A 79 -8.80 2.04 18.74
N ALA A 80 -9.63 2.62 19.60
CA ALA A 80 -10.80 3.37 19.18
C ALA A 80 -10.37 4.71 18.59
N ALA A 81 -11.04 5.10 17.51
CA ALA A 81 -10.94 6.38 16.82
C ALA A 81 -11.19 7.58 17.75
N VAL A 82 -10.46 8.70 17.57
CA VAL A 82 -10.99 9.98 17.07
C VAL A 82 -9.89 11.04 16.86
N SER A 83 -10.03 11.72 15.73
CA SER A 83 -9.54 13.03 15.28
C SER A 83 -8.62 13.91 16.14
N ALA A 84 -7.61 14.42 15.42
CA ALA A 84 -7.09 15.80 15.41
C ALA A 84 -5.64 16.02 15.89
N VAL A 85 -4.84 16.49 14.92
CA VAL A 85 -3.59 17.27 14.97
C VAL A 85 -2.32 16.69 15.61
N THR A 86 -1.41 16.28 14.70
CA THR A 86 0.08 16.33 14.72
C THR A 86 0.85 15.36 15.62
N PRO A 87 2.13 15.08 15.27
CA PRO A 87 2.66 14.51 14.02
C PRO A 87 3.27 13.11 14.32
N THR A 88 3.68 12.34 13.30
CA THR A 88 4.40 11.04 13.45
C THR A 88 3.44 9.88 13.78
N GLU A 89 3.29 8.79 13.03
CA GLU A 89 4.24 7.97 12.29
C GLU A 89 3.46 7.28 11.16
N THR A 90 3.78 7.62 9.93
CA THR A 90 3.23 6.98 8.73
C THR A 90 3.73 5.53 8.69
N GLN A 91 2.90 4.57 9.14
CA GLN A 91 3.14 3.16 8.93
C GLN A 91 3.04 2.86 7.43
N VAL A 92 4.16 3.09 6.76
CA VAL A 92 4.70 2.29 5.67
C VAL A 92 4.18 0.85 5.77
N ILE A 93 3.31 0.43 4.86
CA ILE A 93 3.01 -0.99 4.68
C ILE A 93 3.74 -1.40 3.42
N THR A 94 4.89 -2.04 3.57
CA THR A 94 5.64 -2.60 2.45
C THR A 94 4.84 -3.76 1.85
N SER A 95 4.45 -3.64 0.59
CA SER A 95 3.75 -4.68 -0.15
C SER A 95 4.69 -5.84 -0.53
N ALA A 96 4.15 -7.05 -0.70
CA ALA A 96 4.93 -8.21 -1.15
C ALA A 96 5.62 -7.97 -2.51
N GLU A 97 4.95 -7.24 -3.40
CA GLU A 97 5.47 -6.83 -4.71
C GLU A 97 6.67 -5.87 -4.59
N GLU A 98 6.70 -5.03 -3.55
CA GLU A 98 7.83 -4.11 -3.30
C GLU A 98 9.05 -4.86 -2.78
N ILE A 99 8.82 -5.88 -1.94
CA ILE A 99 9.87 -6.78 -1.46
C ILE A 99 10.45 -7.58 -2.63
N GLU A 100 9.60 -8.08 -3.52
CA GLU A 100 10.02 -8.78 -4.73
C GLU A 100 10.82 -7.86 -5.65
N GLY A 101 10.31 -6.65 -5.93
CA GLY A 101 11.03 -5.65 -6.72
C GLY A 101 12.37 -5.27 -6.12
N PHE A 102 12.45 -5.12 -4.79
CA PHE A 102 13.72 -4.89 -4.09
C PHE A 102 14.70 -6.05 -4.27
N HIS A 103 14.24 -7.30 -4.17
CA HIS A 103 15.08 -8.47 -4.43
C HIS A 103 15.56 -8.53 -5.89
N SER A 104 14.70 -8.20 -6.85
CA SER A 104 15.07 -8.10 -8.27
C SER A 104 16.16 -7.05 -8.50
N VAL A 105 15.99 -5.83 -7.98
CA VAL A 105 17.01 -4.76 -8.07
C VAL A 105 18.31 -5.18 -7.39
N LYS A 106 18.22 -5.83 -6.22
CA LYS A 106 19.39 -6.34 -5.48
C LYS A 106 20.13 -7.43 -6.27
N ALA A 107 19.43 -8.28 -7.00
CA ALA A 107 20.01 -9.30 -7.86
C ALA A 107 20.74 -8.67 -9.06
N ILE A 108 20.13 -7.70 -9.73
CA ILE A 108 20.71 -6.96 -10.87
C ILE A 108 22.03 -6.27 -10.47
N LEU A 109 22.06 -5.65 -9.29
CA LEU A 109 23.18 -4.84 -8.83
C LEU A 109 24.28 -5.63 -8.13
N ARG A 110 24.06 -6.92 -7.85
CA ARG A 110 25.03 -7.79 -7.15
C ARG A 110 26.39 -7.87 -7.86
N GLY A 111 26.43 -7.67 -9.17
CA GLY A 111 27.66 -7.67 -9.97
C GLY A 111 28.49 -6.38 -9.88
N LEU A 112 27.89 -5.27 -9.43
CA LEU A 112 28.52 -3.94 -9.36
C LEU A 112 28.73 -3.44 -7.93
N THR A 113 27.88 -3.85 -7.01
CA THR A 113 27.91 -3.38 -5.63
C THR A 113 27.52 -4.50 -4.67
N ASN A 114 28.06 -4.42 -3.44
CA ASN A 114 27.70 -5.35 -2.38
C ASN A 114 26.22 -5.18 -2.00
N SER A 115 25.51 -6.30 -1.89
CA SER A 115 24.09 -6.36 -1.54
C SER A 115 23.74 -5.69 -0.20
N LYS A 116 24.73 -5.52 0.70
CA LYS A 116 24.57 -4.81 1.99
C LYS A 116 24.46 -3.30 1.84
N ARG A 117 24.97 -2.73 0.74
CA ARG A 117 24.93 -1.28 0.48
C ARG A 117 23.59 -0.84 -0.13
N ILE A 118 22.79 -1.79 -0.59
CA ILE A 118 21.48 -1.51 -1.21
C ILE A 118 20.44 -1.56 -0.10
N VAL A 119 19.87 -0.41 0.22
CA VAL A 119 18.91 -0.23 1.31
C VAL A 119 17.57 0.15 0.72
N MET A 120 16.52 -0.54 1.19
CA MET A 120 15.15 -0.19 0.90
C MET A 120 14.64 0.76 1.97
N ARG A 121 14.09 1.90 1.56
CA ARG A 121 13.43 2.87 2.43
C ARG A 121 12.07 3.15 1.87
N ASP A 122 11.06 2.74 2.58
CA ASP A 122 9.71 3.09 2.18
C ASP A 122 9.43 4.55 2.48
N ALA A 123 8.88 5.25 1.49
CA ALA A 123 8.17 6.48 1.70
C ALA A 123 6.69 6.18 1.43
N GLN A 124 5.79 6.75 2.22
CA GLN A 124 4.34 6.53 2.16
C GLN A 124 3.69 6.57 0.75
N SER A 125 4.35 7.17 -0.24
CA SER A 125 3.91 7.25 -1.64
C SER A 125 4.76 6.45 -2.64
N TYR A 126 5.91 5.91 -2.23
CA TYR A 126 6.84 5.14 -3.06
C TYR A 126 7.90 4.43 -2.19
N CYS A 127 8.29 3.22 -2.57
CA CYS A 127 9.43 2.54 -1.98
C CYS A 127 10.74 2.98 -2.67
N ALA A 128 11.60 3.68 -1.92
CA ALA A 128 12.89 4.16 -2.42
C ALA A 128 13.99 3.12 -2.20
N ILE A 129 14.74 2.81 -3.25
CA ILE A 129 15.94 1.99 -3.15
C ILE A 129 17.15 2.91 -3.23
N LEU A 130 17.95 2.92 -2.17
CA LEU A 130 19.08 3.82 -1.96
C LEU A 130 20.40 3.04 -1.94
N LEU A 131 21.46 3.70 -2.38
CA LEU A 131 22.83 3.24 -2.17
C LEU A 131 23.39 3.85 -0.86
N ASP A 132 23.95 3.01 0.01
CA ASP A 132 24.53 3.35 1.32
C ASP A 132 23.58 4.10 2.26
N ASP A 133 22.27 3.80 2.21
CA ASP A 133 21.23 4.51 3.00
C ASP A 133 21.23 6.04 2.82
N ASN A 134 21.78 6.54 1.69
CA ASN A 134 21.92 7.96 1.46
C ASN A 134 20.84 8.47 0.51
N ASN A 135 20.01 9.41 0.98
CA ASN A 135 18.96 10.05 0.18
C ASN A 135 19.50 10.83 -1.03
N ARG A 136 20.80 11.15 -1.08
CA ARG A 136 21.47 11.77 -2.24
C ARG A 136 21.88 10.76 -3.33
N LYS A 137 21.80 9.46 -3.06
CA LYS A 137 22.13 8.38 -3.99
C LYS A 137 20.93 7.43 -4.19
N PRO A 138 19.76 7.93 -4.65
CA PRO A 138 18.65 7.06 -4.97
C PRO A 138 18.95 6.27 -6.25
N ILE A 139 18.83 4.95 -6.17
CA ILE A 139 19.01 4.05 -7.32
C ILE A 139 17.73 4.03 -8.14
N CYS A 140 16.61 3.75 -7.49
CA CYS A 140 15.29 3.74 -8.10
C CYS A 140 14.19 3.96 -7.06
N ARG A 141 12.98 4.25 -7.54
CA ARG A 141 11.78 4.43 -6.73
C ARG A 141 10.70 3.51 -7.28
N LEU A 142 10.33 2.50 -6.51
CA LEU A 142 9.23 1.61 -6.81
C LEU A 142 7.92 2.29 -6.37
N ARG A 143 6.95 2.34 -7.27
CA ARG A 143 5.60 2.85 -6.99
C ARG A 143 4.61 1.74 -7.30
N PHE A 144 4.43 0.84 -6.34
CA PHE A 144 3.52 -0.31 -6.45
C PHE A 144 2.23 -0.13 -5.64
N ASN A 145 1.89 1.12 -5.29
CA ASN A 145 0.66 1.45 -4.54
C ASN A 145 -0.64 0.99 -5.21
N ASN A 146 -0.61 0.67 -6.51
CA ASN A 146 -1.75 0.12 -7.25
C ASN A 146 -1.29 -1.08 -8.08
N GLN A 147 -1.88 -2.26 -7.84
CA GLN A 147 -1.65 -3.48 -8.64
C GLN A 147 -1.93 -3.30 -10.15
N GLN A 148 -2.77 -2.33 -10.52
CA GLN A 148 -3.08 -2.04 -11.93
C GLN A 148 -2.12 -1.01 -12.58
N ASN A 149 -1.23 -0.38 -11.81
CA ASN A 149 -0.32 0.67 -12.28
C ASN A 149 1.02 0.57 -11.54
N LEU A 150 1.78 -0.48 -11.83
CA LEU A 150 3.15 -0.62 -11.35
C LEU A 150 4.00 0.43 -12.08
N ARG A 151 4.71 1.28 -11.33
CA ARG A 151 5.61 2.27 -11.93
C ARG A 151 6.99 2.19 -11.31
N LEU A 152 8.00 2.30 -12.16
CA LEU A 152 9.40 2.35 -11.80
C LEU A 152 9.95 3.75 -12.09
N GLY A 153 10.36 4.44 -11.04
CA GLY A 153 11.14 5.66 -11.13
C GLY A 153 12.63 5.31 -11.24
N ILE A 154 13.23 5.56 -12.39
CA ILE A 154 14.66 5.38 -12.68
C ILE A 154 15.32 6.75 -12.82
N PHE A 155 16.58 6.86 -12.40
CA PHE A 155 17.35 8.09 -12.53
C PHE A 155 18.34 7.99 -13.69
N ASN A 156 18.21 8.88 -14.66
CA ASN A 156 19.14 8.95 -15.79
C ASN A 156 20.41 9.74 -15.43
N GLU A 157 21.43 9.75 -16.29
CA GLU A 157 22.73 10.41 -16.08
C GLU A 157 22.62 11.91 -15.72
N LYS A 158 21.52 12.57 -16.14
CA LYS A 158 21.21 13.97 -15.81
C LYS A 158 20.51 14.18 -14.47
N LYS A 159 20.36 13.12 -13.64
CA LYS A 159 19.57 13.09 -12.40
C LYS A 159 18.07 13.38 -12.60
N GLU A 160 17.59 13.27 -13.82
CA GLU A 160 16.16 13.36 -14.12
C GLU A 160 15.48 12.03 -13.78
N GLU A 161 14.39 12.10 -13.02
CA GLU A 161 13.56 10.94 -12.69
C GLU A 161 12.65 10.63 -13.89
N VAL A 162 12.87 9.48 -14.53
CA VAL A 162 12.01 8.95 -15.58
C VAL A 162 11.06 7.94 -14.96
N MET A 163 9.77 8.10 -15.24
CA MET A 163 8.73 7.20 -14.74
C MET A 163 8.35 6.22 -15.85
N GLU A 164 8.74 4.97 -15.68
CA GLU A 164 8.41 3.86 -16.57
C GLU A 164 7.19 3.11 -15.99
N ALA A 165 6.23 2.78 -16.85
CA ALA A 165 5.13 1.90 -16.47
C ALA A 165 5.57 0.45 -16.66
N LEU A 166 5.35 -0.37 -15.63
CA LEU A 166 5.64 -1.80 -15.67
C LEU A 166 4.31 -2.56 -15.73
N GLU A 167 4.27 -3.65 -16.49
CA GLU A 167 3.14 -4.59 -16.47
C GLU A 167 3.35 -5.67 -15.38
N SER A 168 4.61 -6.02 -15.09
CA SER A 168 4.99 -6.98 -14.07
C SER A 168 6.28 -6.55 -13.34
N VAL A 169 6.54 -7.14 -12.16
CA VAL A 169 7.79 -6.94 -11.41
C VAL A 169 9.01 -7.43 -12.20
N ASP A 170 8.82 -8.39 -13.10
CA ASP A 170 9.89 -8.94 -13.94
C ASP A 170 10.42 -7.92 -14.97
N ASP A 171 9.62 -6.94 -15.40
CA ASP A 171 10.07 -5.91 -16.32
C ASP A 171 11.21 -5.03 -15.76
N ILE A 172 11.45 -5.05 -14.45
CA ILE A 172 12.61 -4.40 -13.84
C ILE A 172 13.92 -4.88 -14.48
N PHE A 173 14.00 -6.14 -14.93
CA PHE A 173 15.20 -6.67 -15.60
C PHE A 173 15.50 -5.97 -16.94
N ASN A 174 14.48 -5.44 -17.64
CA ASN A 174 14.68 -4.69 -18.88
C ASN A 174 15.39 -3.34 -18.64
N PHE A 175 15.27 -2.80 -17.43
CA PHE A 175 15.93 -1.54 -17.02
C PHE A 175 17.25 -1.78 -16.28
N ALA A 176 17.79 -3.01 -16.31
CA ALA A 176 19.00 -3.38 -15.60
C ALA A 176 20.20 -2.51 -15.96
N ASP A 177 20.44 -2.23 -17.25
CA ASP A 177 21.60 -1.43 -17.67
C ASP A 177 21.54 0.01 -17.16
N GLN A 178 20.34 0.59 -17.09
CA GLN A 178 20.15 1.93 -16.56
C GLN A 178 20.41 1.98 -15.05
N LEU A 179 19.88 1.01 -14.29
CA LEU A 179 20.15 0.88 -12.85
C LEU A 179 21.66 0.75 -12.57
N LYS A 180 22.36 -0.04 -13.38
CA LYS A 180 23.81 -0.23 -13.30
C LYS A 180 24.57 1.06 -13.62
N ALA A 181 24.15 1.81 -14.63
CA ALA A 181 24.72 3.10 -14.99
C ALA A 181 24.59 4.10 -13.83
N THR A 182 23.39 4.23 -13.24
CA THR A 182 23.14 5.12 -12.09
C THR A 182 24.05 4.80 -10.91
N VAL A 183 24.21 3.52 -10.56
CA VAL A 183 25.12 3.10 -9.47
C VAL A 183 26.58 3.38 -9.81
N SER A 184 26.99 3.14 -11.05
CA SER A 184 28.36 3.41 -11.51
C SER A 184 28.71 4.89 -11.38
N SER A 185 27.79 5.80 -11.75
CA SER A 185 27.97 7.24 -11.57
C SER A 185 28.17 7.63 -10.10
N TYR A 186 27.47 6.97 -9.16
CA TYR A 186 27.65 7.23 -7.73
C TYR A 186 28.97 6.70 -7.19
N GLU A 187 29.46 5.57 -7.70
CA GLU A 187 30.77 5.03 -7.32
C GLU A 187 31.92 5.91 -7.84
N LEU A 188 31.82 6.45 -9.06
CA LEU A 188 32.80 7.44 -9.57
C LEU A 188 32.79 8.72 -8.73
N SER A 189 31.61 9.28 -8.47
CA SER A 189 31.46 10.51 -7.68
C SER A 189 31.86 10.36 -6.20
N SER A 190 32.04 9.15 -5.69
CA SER A 190 32.49 8.90 -4.31
C SER A 190 33.99 8.70 -4.17
N LYS A 191 34.72 8.59 -5.30
CA LYS A 191 36.19 8.48 -5.34
C LYS A 191 36.91 9.82 -5.54
N GLU A 192 36.16 10.88 -5.83
CA GLU A 192 36.61 12.29 -5.83
C GLU A 192 36.35 12.94 -4.47
#